data_AF-A6GED9-F1
#
_entry.id   AF-A6GED9-F1
#
_cell.length_a   1.000
_cell.length_b   1.000
_cell.length_c   1.000
_cell.angle_alpha   90.00
_cell.angle_beta   90.00
_cell.angle_gamma   90.00
#
_symmetry.space_group_name_H-M   'P 1'
#
loop_
_entity.id
_entity.type
_entity.pdbx_description
1 polymer ?
#
loop_
_entity_poly.entity_id
_entity_poly.type
_entity_poly.pdbx_seq_one_letter_code
_entity_poly.pdbx_strand_id
1 'polypeptide(L)'
;MDAPMTLARRFLPCLTLALPLVVACNNDGGGDDGQNFTTNMSTTSTTMGDSDTMGDEVGSESGDTMGSESTTADDTTADDTTADDTTADDTTADDTTADDTTADDTTGGGECATDESLVGQSCGQDAGNYGAVANGESIADMPIGTIYQTDNGLGSGYEDWYRFEFPVDPGMARPFAGTATIQFAQNDNDDYRFEIYRDCGAQAYGQGLASDFGSNAPPLTEWSFNDLDPGPEEQLDYLEMVPWPTTVTVRVFRFQNDESCGSYQLEVVRD
;
A
#
# COMPACT_ATOMS: atom_id res chain seq x y z
N MET A 1 58.97 -21.28 -24.04
CA MET A 1 58.39 -20.63 -25.24
C MET A 1 56.91 -20.93 -25.16
N ASP A 2 56.19 -20.12 -24.39
CA ASP A 2 54.77 -20.31 -24.14
C ASP A 2 54.03 -19.08 -24.65
N ALA A 3 53.11 -19.31 -25.57
CA ALA A 3 52.30 -18.29 -26.22
C ALA A 3 50.97 -18.13 -25.46
N PRO A 4 50.44 -16.90 -25.28
CA PRO A 4 49.12 -16.70 -24.70
C PRO A 4 48.00 -16.82 -25.76
N MET A 5 46.93 -17.52 -25.41
CA MET A 5 45.69 -17.55 -26.18
C MET A 5 44.83 -16.32 -25.89
N THR A 6 44.52 -15.56 -26.94
CA THR A 6 43.62 -14.41 -26.90
C THR A 6 42.18 -14.88 -27.17
N LEU A 7 41.30 -14.78 -26.17
CA LEU A 7 39.88 -15.12 -26.29
C LEU A 7 39.10 -13.88 -26.78
N ALA A 8 38.63 -13.92 -28.02
CA ALA A 8 37.82 -12.86 -28.62
C ALA A 8 36.35 -12.97 -28.17
N ARG A 9 35.87 -11.98 -27.42
CA ARG A 9 34.46 -11.83 -27.01
C ARG A 9 33.67 -11.16 -28.15
N ARG A 10 32.73 -11.90 -28.76
CA ARG A 10 31.80 -11.36 -29.77
C ARG A 10 30.65 -10.63 -29.06
N PHE A 11 30.44 -9.38 -29.44
CA PHE A 11 29.25 -8.58 -29.16
C PHE A 11 28.06 -9.11 -29.99
N LEU A 12 26.93 -9.37 -29.34
CA LEU A 12 25.61 -9.46 -30.00
C LEU A 12 24.85 -8.16 -29.69
N PRO A 13 24.27 -7.47 -30.70
CA PRO A 13 23.35 -6.37 -30.47
C PRO A 13 21.96 -6.92 -30.12
N CYS A 14 21.45 -6.48 -28.96
CA CYS A 14 20.10 -6.75 -28.48
C CYS A 14 19.10 -5.92 -29.32
N LEU A 15 18.23 -6.60 -30.05
CA LEU A 15 17.16 -6.00 -30.84
C LEU A 15 15.93 -5.82 -29.94
N THR A 16 15.72 -4.61 -29.42
CA THR A 16 14.51 -4.24 -28.67
C THR A 16 13.37 -3.95 -29.64
N LEU A 17 12.41 -4.89 -29.72
CA LEU A 17 11.11 -4.67 -30.34
C LEU A 17 10.15 -4.15 -29.26
N ALA A 18 9.74 -2.88 -29.37
CA ALA A 18 8.69 -2.30 -28.54
C ALA A 18 7.34 -2.40 -29.30
N LEU A 19 6.37 -3.10 -28.71
CA LEU A 19 4.95 -3.03 -29.09
C LEU A 19 4.17 -2.53 -27.87
N PRO A 20 3.34 -1.47 -28.00
CA PRO A 20 2.37 -1.14 -26.96
C PRO A 20 1.12 -2.00 -27.13
N LEU A 21 0.83 -2.83 -26.12
CA LEU A 21 -0.45 -3.51 -25.95
C LEU A 21 -1.35 -2.59 -25.13
N VAL A 22 -2.38 -2.01 -25.76
CA VAL A 22 -3.46 -1.32 -25.05
C VAL A 22 -4.55 -2.37 -24.79
N VAL A 23 -4.70 -2.77 -23.53
CA VAL A 23 -5.82 -3.60 -23.07
C VAL A 23 -6.70 -2.72 -22.20
N ALA A 24 -7.88 -2.40 -22.72
CA ALA A 24 -8.98 -1.85 -21.95
C ALA A 24 -9.80 -3.03 -21.39
N CYS A 25 -9.91 -3.13 -20.06
CA CYS A 25 -10.87 -4.02 -19.41
C CYS A 25 -12.03 -3.19 -18.88
N ASN A 26 -13.22 -3.48 -19.41
CA ASN A 26 -14.51 -3.12 -18.82
C ASN A 26 -14.68 -3.85 -17.49
N ASN A 27 -14.98 -3.10 -16.43
CA ASN A 27 -15.66 -3.62 -15.24
C ASN A 27 -17.17 -3.53 -15.50
N ASP A 28 -17.89 -4.63 -15.33
CA ASP A 28 -19.26 -4.64 -14.79
C ASP A 28 -19.74 -6.09 -14.65
N GLY A 29 -20.03 -6.51 -13.42
CA GLY A 29 -20.60 -7.82 -13.12
C GLY A 29 -20.58 -8.14 -11.64
N GLY A 30 -21.51 -7.55 -10.90
CA GLY A 30 -21.76 -7.91 -9.50
C GLY A 30 -22.25 -9.35 -9.36
N GLY A 31 -21.60 -10.09 -8.47
CA GLY A 31 -22.04 -11.37 -7.93
C GLY A 31 -21.69 -11.34 -6.44
N ASP A 32 -22.71 -11.19 -5.61
CA ASP A 32 -22.61 -11.11 -4.16
C ASP A 32 -22.72 -12.55 -3.61
N ASP A 33 -21.61 -13.28 -3.64
CA ASP A 33 -21.50 -14.61 -3.03
C ASP A 33 -20.85 -14.47 -1.65
N GLY A 34 -21.72 -14.49 -0.63
CA GLY A 34 -21.33 -14.40 0.77
C GLY A 34 -20.36 -15.50 1.19
N GLN A 35 -19.09 -15.15 1.31
CA GLN A 35 -18.07 -15.94 1.98
C GLN A 35 -18.20 -15.73 3.49
N ASN A 36 -18.26 -16.84 4.21
CA ASN A 36 -18.55 -16.91 5.63
C ASN A 36 -17.23 -16.82 6.41
N PHE A 37 -16.85 -15.65 6.93
CA PHE A 37 -15.68 -15.53 7.81
C PHE A 37 -15.97 -14.72 9.08
N THR A 38 -15.43 -15.24 10.19
CA THR A 38 -15.60 -14.73 11.55
C THR A 38 -14.48 -13.76 11.89
N THR A 39 -14.76 -12.47 11.86
CA THR A 39 -13.96 -11.48 12.59
C THR A 39 -14.30 -11.59 14.07
N ASN A 40 -13.33 -11.96 14.90
CA ASN A 40 -13.51 -11.99 16.35
C ASN A 40 -13.39 -10.57 16.93
N MET A 41 -14.26 -9.65 16.49
CA MET A 41 -14.43 -8.38 17.17
C MET A 41 -15.16 -8.63 18.48
N SER A 42 -14.41 -8.61 19.59
CA SER A 42 -14.90 -8.61 20.96
C SER A 42 -15.78 -7.37 21.23
N THR A 43 -17.03 -7.43 20.77
CA THR A 43 -18.07 -6.46 21.09
C THR A 43 -18.67 -6.83 22.44
N THR A 44 -18.32 -6.04 23.46
CA THR A 44 -19.01 -6.06 24.75
C THR A 44 -20.40 -5.45 24.55
N SER A 45 -21.36 -6.26 24.12
CA SER A 45 -22.74 -5.84 23.90
C SER A 45 -23.54 -5.91 25.20
N THR A 46 -23.70 -4.76 25.84
CA THR A 46 -24.72 -4.53 26.87
C THR A 46 -26.11 -4.60 26.24
N THR A 47 -26.82 -5.67 26.57
CA THR A 47 -28.28 -5.74 26.82
C THR A 47 -28.97 -4.38 26.97
N MET A 48 -30.04 -4.11 26.21
CA MET A 48 -31.38 -3.65 26.67
C MET A 48 -32.28 -3.12 25.52
N GLY A 49 -33.55 -3.60 25.50
CA GLY A 49 -34.78 -2.90 25.07
C GLY A 49 -35.07 -2.90 23.56
N ASP A 50 -36.07 -3.61 23.02
CA ASP A 50 -37.53 -3.49 23.23
C ASP A 50 -38.07 -2.10 22.87
N SER A 51 -38.63 -1.94 21.66
CA SER A 51 -39.99 -1.44 21.45
C SER A 51 -40.31 -1.28 19.96
N ASP A 52 -41.47 -1.82 19.58
CA ASP A 52 -42.20 -1.60 18.34
C ASP A 52 -42.29 -0.13 17.93
N THR A 53 -42.09 0.18 16.64
CA THR A 53 -42.81 1.30 15.99
C THR A 53 -42.94 1.04 14.49
N MET A 54 -44.14 0.66 14.07
CA MET A 54 -44.58 0.82 12.68
C MET A 54 -44.94 2.29 12.44
N GLY A 55 -44.51 2.84 11.31
CA GLY A 55 -44.87 4.20 10.89
C GLY A 55 -44.67 4.35 9.38
N ASP A 56 -45.76 4.17 8.65
CA ASP A 56 -45.94 4.61 7.27
C ASP A 56 -45.64 6.12 7.12
N GLU A 57 -44.93 6.54 6.08
CA GLU A 57 -45.30 7.77 5.37
C GLU A 57 -44.70 7.83 3.95
N VAL A 58 -45.58 7.74 2.98
CA VAL A 58 -45.34 7.99 1.56
C VAL A 58 -45.46 9.50 1.30
N GLY A 59 -44.34 10.18 1.16
CA GLY A 59 -44.25 11.61 0.83
C GLY A 59 -43.72 11.82 -0.59
N SER A 60 -44.64 12.07 -1.51
CA SER A 60 -44.41 12.43 -2.91
C SER A 60 -44.31 13.95 -3.02
N GLU A 61 -43.17 14.53 -3.43
CA GLU A 61 -43.15 15.90 -3.95
C GLU A 61 -42.20 16.06 -5.15
N SER A 62 -42.83 16.38 -6.28
CA SER A 62 -42.24 16.85 -7.52
C SER A 62 -41.76 18.29 -7.36
N GLY A 63 -40.54 18.58 -7.82
CA GLY A 63 -39.99 19.94 -7.83
C GLY A 63 -39.23 20.20 -9.13
N ASP A 64 -39.95 20.64 -10.15
CA ASP A 64 -39.40 21.28 -11.33
C ASP A 64 -38.58 22.52 -10.94
N THR A 65 -37.40 22.71 -11.51
CA THR A 65 -36.77 24.05 -11.59
C THR A 65 -36.17 24.24 -12.97
N MET A 66 -36.90 25.02 -13.77
CA MET A 66 -36.47 25.66 -15.00
C MET A 66 -35.77 26.99 -14.67
N GLY A 67 -34.73 27.35 -15.41
CA GLY A 67 -34.17 28.71 -15.44
C GLY A 67 -32.72 28.70 -15.92
N SER A 68 -32.43 28.91 -17.21
CA SER A 68 -32.36 30.23 -17.90
C SER A 68 -31.07 30.97 -17.53
N GLU A 69 -30.07 30.95 -18.42
CA GLU A 69 -29.61 32.08 -19.25
C GLU A 69 -28.29 32.67 -18.72
N SER A 70 -27.21 32.60 -19.51
CA SER A 70 -26.72 33.67 -20.38
C SER A 70 -26.05 34.81 -19.62
N THR A 71 -24.72 34.87 -19.67
CA THR A 71 -23.98 36.13 -19.85
C THR A 71 -22.59 35.89 -20.45
N THR A 72 -22.35 36.66 -21.51
CA THR A 72 -21.14 36.97 -22.26
C THR A 72 -20.04 37.71 -21.49
N ALA A 73 -18.80 37.51 -21.96
CA ALA A 73 -17.69 38.47 -22.16
C ALA A 73 -17.00 39.15 -20.96
N ASP A 74 -15.66 39.04 -20.94
CA ASP A 74 -14.65 40.13 -21.05
C ASP A 74 -13.28 39.51 -20.71
N ASP A 75 -12.35 39.35 -21.65
CA ASP A 75 -11.39 40.34 -22.16
C ASP A 75 -10.63 41.11 -21.05
N THR A 76 -9.44 40.61 -20.72
CA THR A 76 -8.33 41.46 -20.30
C THR A 76 -7.03 40.97 -20.92
N THR A 77 -6.68 41.61 -22.03
CA THR A 77 -5.33 41.77 -22.54
C THR A 77 -4.55 42.77 -21.67
N ALA A 78 -3.31 42.44 -21.32
CA ALA A 78 -2.20 43.34 -20.96
C ALA A 78 -1.05 42.51 -20.37
N ASP A 79 0.22 42.84 -20.47
CA ASP A 79 1.01 43.59 -21.44
C ASP A 79 2.47 43.27 -21.08
N ASP A 80 3.31 43.43 -22.08
CA ASP A 80 4.77 43.46 -22.10
C ASP A 80 5.46 44.01 -20.83
N THR A 81 6.43 43.27 -20.30
CA THR A 81 7.62 43.89 -19.68
C THR A 81 8.88 43.16 -20.11
N THR A 82 9.54 43.81 -21.05
CA THR A 82 10.88 43.61 -21.58
C THR A 82 11.96 44.16 -20.63
N ALA A 83 13.18 43.59 -20.74
CA ALA A 83 14.47 44.06 -20.23
C ALA A 83 14.69 43.94 -18.69
N ASP A 84 15.88 43.66 -18.17
CA ASP A 84 17.19 44.10 -18.65
C ASP A 84 18.33 43.20 -18.15
N ASP A 85 19.38 43.28 -18.94
CA ASP A 85 20.71 42.69 -18.83
C ASP A 85 21.46 43.19 -17.59
N THR A 86 22.06 42.29 -16.81
CA THR A 86 23.16 42.65 -15.89
C THR A 86 24.25 41.59 -15.90
N THR A 87 25.13 41.66 -16.91
CA THR A 87 26.52 41.23 -16.78
C THR A 87 27.33 42.22 -15.93
N ALA A 88 27.79 41.79 -14.76
CA ALA A 88 28.96 42.30 -14.04
C ALA A 88 29.49 41.14 -13.16
N ASP A 89 30.53 40.43 -13.57
CA ASP A 89 31.96 40.74 -13.41
C ASP A 89 32.48 40.56 -11.98
N ASP A 90 33.24 39.48 -11.84
CA ASP A 90 34.42 39.25 -10.99
C ASP A 90 34.49 39.94 -9.61
N THR A 91 34.35 39.12 -8.55
CA THR A 91 35.22 39.25 -7.38
C THR A 91 35.72 37.89 -6.95
N THR A 92 37.03 37.74 -7.11
CA THR A 92 37.86 36.65 -6.64
C THR A 92 38.03 36.70 -5.11
N ALA A 93 37.93 35.52 -4.49
CA ALA A 93 38.50 35.13 -3.20
C ALA A 93 38.02 35.84 -1.92
N ASP A 94 37.31 35.09 -1.06
CA ASP A 94 37.83 34.90 0.29
C ASP A 94 37.47 33.52 0.87
N ASP A 95 38.44 33.00 1.59
CA ASP A 95 38.47 31.78 2.36
C ASP A 95 37.39 31.80 3.45
N THR A 96 36.32 31.04 3.26
CA THR A 96 35.51 30.54 4.37
C THR A 96 35.45 29.04 4.27
N THR A 97 36.31 28.41 5.05
CA THR A 97 36.09 27.12 5.67
C THR A 97 34.75 27.16 6.43
N ALA A 98 33.64 27.00 5.71
CA ALA A 98 32.41 26.43 6.25
C ALA A 98 32.66 24.92 6.24
N ASP A 99 33.25 24.34 7.28
CA ASP A 99 32.56 24.04 8.54
C ASP A 99 31.16 23.54 8.25
N ASP A 100 31.11 22.24 7.97
CA ASP A 100 30.08 21.35 8.50
C ASP A 100 28.65 21.91 8.41
N THR A 101 28.23 22.32 7.22
CA THR A 101 26.83 22.09 6.86
C THR A 101 26.67 20.59 6.71
N THR A 102 26.57 19.91 7.86
CA THR A 102 25.66 18.78 8.03
C THR A 102 24.51 19.03 7.06
N ALA A 103 24.44 18.21 6.02
CA ALA A 103 23.24 18.08 5.25
C ALA A 103 22.15 17.87 6.30
N ASP A 104 21.41 18.95 6.56
CA ASP A 104 20.25 18.96 7.41
C ASP A 104 19.28 18.09 6.63
N ASP A 105 19.30 16.81 6.98
CA ASP A 105 18.53 15.70 6.45
C ASP A 105 17.06 15.98 6.82
N THR A 106 16.53 17.01 6.17
CA THR A 106 15.20 17.58 6.34
C THR A 106 14.16 16.76 5.62
N THR A 107 14.37 15.44 5.58
CA THR A 107 13.34 14.48 5.23
C THR A 107 12.86 13.82 6.53
N GLY A 108 12.20 14.63 7.37
CA GLY A 108 11.02 14.22 8.13
C GLY A 108 11.16 13.17 9.23
N GLY A 109 12.34 12.63 9.52
CA GLY A 109 12.52 11.71 10.63
C GLY A 109 12.78 12.44 11.94
N GLY A 110 11.76 12.71 12.75
CA GLY A 110 11.99 13.03 14.16
C GLY A 110 12.86 11.95 14.82
N GLU A 111 13.38 12.17 16.03
CA GLU A 111 14.24 11.21 16.77
C GLU A 111 13.63 9.79 16.95
N CYS A 112 12.40 9.58 16.48
CA CYS A 112 11.59 8.37 16.55
C CYS A 112 11.08 7.95 15.15
N ALA A 113 11.91 8.06 14.11
CA ALA A 113 11.61 7.48 12.79
C ALA A 113 12.32 6.13 12.62
N THR A 114 11.65 5.19 11.96
CA THR A 114 12.24 3.90 11.59
C THR A 114 13.44 4.09 10.67
N ASP A 115 14.49 3.28 10.85
CA ASP A 115 15.64 3.27 9.95
C ASP A 115 15.22 2.82 8.54
N GLU A 116 15.37 3.69 7.54
CA GLU A 116 14.98 3.43 6.15
C GLU A 116 15.75 2.28 5.49
N SER A 117 16.85 1.80 6.09
CA SER A 117 17.53 0.60 5.61
C SER A 117 16.83 -0.70 6.00
N LEU A 118 15.89 -0.62 6.96
CA LEU A 118 15.13 -1.75 7.50
C LEU A 118 13.69 -1.81 6.96
N VAL A 119 13.21 -0.72 6.38
CA VAL A 119 11.85 -0.56 5.85
C VAL A 119 11.89 0.21 4.52
N GLY A 120 10.93 -0.02 3.64
CA GLY A 120 10.78 0.81 2.44
C GLY A 120 10.13 2.16 2.78
N GLN A 121 10.58 3.25 2.17
CA GLN A 121 9.95 4.57 2.20
C GLN A 121 8.81 4.72 1.19
N SER A 122 8.75 3.81 0.22
CA SER A 122 7.65 3.73 -0.73
C SER A 122 7.44 2.30 -1.17
N CYS A 123 6.26 2.05 -1.73
CA CYS A 123 5.92 0.73 -2.21
C CYS A 123 6.95 0.20 -3.23
N GLY A 124 7.42 -1.02 -3.00
CA GLY A 124 8.28 -1.75 -3.94
C GLY A 124 9.77 -1.44 -3.80
N GLN A 125 10.18 -0.68 -2.79
CA GLN A 125 11.58 -0.54 -2.43
C GLN A 125 12.13 -1.82 -1.80
N ASP A 126 13.38 -2.16 -2.14
CA ASP A 126 14.03 -3.40 -1.70
C ASP A 126 14.34 -3.42 -0.20
N ALA A 127 14.50 -2.27 0.45
CA ALA A 127 14.82 -2.18 1.89
C ALA A 127 13.75 -2.83 2.78
N GLY A 128 12.49 -2.86 2.32
CA GLY A 128 11.39 -3.52 3.01
C GLY A 128 11.15 -4.97 2.60
N ASN A 129 12.03 -5.61 1.81
CA ASN A 129 11.79 -6.97 1.31
C ASN A 129 12.30 -8.05 2.27
N TYR A 130 11.38 -8.81 2.87
CA TYR A 130 11.65 -9.90 3.80
C TYR A 130 11.64 -11.29 3.14
N GLY A 131 11.37 -11.33 1.82
CA GLY A 131 11.43 -12.55 1.03
C GLY A 131 10.31 -13.53 1.34
N ALA A 132 10.59 -14.81 1.11
CA ALA A 132 9.60 -15.89 1.15
C ALA A 132 9.30 -16.36 2.58
N VAL A 133 8.01 -16.53 2.87
CA VAL A 133 7.48 -17.19 4.07
C VAL A 133 6.89 -18.53 3.63
N ALA A 134 7.60 -19.63 3.87
CA ALA A 134 7.14 -20.96 3.54
C ALA A 134 6.02 -21.43 4.49
N ASN A 135 5.31 -22.48 4.10
CA ASN A 135 4.29 -23.08 4.97
C ASN A 135 4.96 -23.65 6.24
N GLY A 136 4.44 -23.29 7.41
CA GLY A 136 4.98 -23.60 8.74
C GLY A 136 6.06 -22.63 9.23
N GLU A 137 6.31 -21.53 8.52
CA GLU A 137 7.30 -20.53 8.91
C GLU A 137 6.67 -19.28 9.52
N SER A 138 7.46 -18.60 10.35
CA SER A 138 7.09 -17.33 10.98
C SER A 138 8.27 -16.36 10.99
N ILE A 139 8.02 -15.09 10.70
CA ILE A 139 8.94 -13.97 10.89
C ILE A 139 8.41 -13.15 12.07
N ALA A 140 8.93 -13.42 13.27
CA ALA A 140 8.52 -12.73 14.50
C ALA A 140 9.51 -11.65 14.95
N ASP A 141 10.73 -11.63 14.40
CA ASP A 141 11.80 -10.69 14.77
C ASP A 141 11.98 -9.61 13.70
N MET A 142 10.86 -8.99 13.30
CA MET A 142 10.91 -7.84 12.39
C MET A 142 11.45 -6.60 13.13
N PRO A 143 12.04 -5.64 12.42
CA PRO A 143 12.48 -4.37 13.02
C PRO A 143 11.34 -3.69 13.79
N ILE A 144 11.69 -3.11 14.93
CA ILE A 144 10.79 -2.24 15.67
C ILE A 144 10.72 -0.92 14.90
N GLY A 145 9.51 -0.59 14.44
CA GLY A 145 9.24 0.65 13.72
C GLY A 145 8.62 1.71 14.62
N THR A 146 8.80 2.96 14.23
CA THR A 146 8.26 4.16 14.87
C THR A 146 7.93 5.18 13.79
N ILE A 147 6.69 5.68 13.77
CA ILE A 147 6.24 6.71 12.83
C ILE A 147 5.72 7.89 13.63
N TYR A 148 6.33 9.07 13.47
CA TYR A 148 6.06 10.22 14.33
C TYR A 148 4.73 10.93 14.02
N GLN A 149 4.38 11.07 12.74
CA GLN A 149 3.16 11.76 12.30
C GLN A 149 2.07 10.77 11.92
N THR A 150 0.82 11.13 12.20
CA THR A 150 -0.35 10.43 11.69
C THR A 150 -0.38 10.49 10.17
N ASP A 151 -0.91 9.42 9.61
CA ASP A 151 -1.08 9.30 8.17
C ASP A 151 -2.01 10.37 7.64
N ASN A 152 -1.52 11.11 6.64
CA ASN A 152 -2.30 12.07 5.87
C ASN A 152 -2.57 11.55 4.44
N GLY A 153 -2.33 10.26 4.19
CA GLY A 153 -2.56 9.58 2.92
C GLY A 153 -1.29 8.95 2.35
N LEU A 154 -1.49 8.10 1.34
CA LEU A 154 -0.44 7.36 0.66
C LEU A 154 0.62 8.28 0.04
N GLY A 155 1.90 7.96 0.26
CA GLY A 155 3.03 8.74 -0.24
C GLY A 155 3.31 10.03 0.53
N SER A 156 2.78 10.16 1.75
CA SER A 156 3.05 11.31 2.63
C SER A 156 4.47 11.32 3.21
N GLY A 157 5.21 10.21 3.08
CA GLY A 157 6.55 10.03 3.64
C GLY A 157 6.56 9.66 5.12
N TYR A 158 5.40 9.39 5.71
CA TYR A 158 5.25 8.96 7.11
C TYR A 158 4.63 7.56 7.16
N GLU A 159 5.27 6.63 6.47
CA GLU A 159 4.79 5.27 6.25
C GLU A 159 5.97 4.33 6.08
N ASP A 160 5.85 3.14 6.68
CA ASP A 160 6.86 2.10 6.54
C ASP A 160 6.30 0.99 5.64
N TRP A 161 7.06 0.63 4.63
CA TRP A 161 6.67 -0.37 3.64
C TRP A 161 7.42 -1.68 3.83
N TYR A 162 6.68 -2.78 3.83
CA TYR A 162 7.19 -4.15 3.93
C TYR A 162 6.71 -4.97 2.75
N ARG A 163 7.49 -5.97 2.33
CA ARG A 163 7.13 -6.89 1.25
C ARG A 163 7.44 -8.32 1.67
N PHE A 164 6.45 -9.19 1.48
CA PHE A 164 6.53 -10.62 1.78
C PHE A 164 6.12 -11.43 0.55
N GLU A 165 6.71 -12.60 0.40
CA GLU A 165 6.37 -13.56 -0.65
C GLU A 165 5.79 -14.83 -0.01
N PHE A 166 4.63 -15.27 -0.50
CA PHE A 166 4.01 -16.52 -0.07
C PHE A 166 4.03 -17.49 -1.25
N PRO A 167 5.16 -18.18 -1.54
CA PRO A 167 5.22 -19.07 -2.68
C PRO A 167 4.28 -20.27 -2.50
N VAL A 168 3.59 -20.67 -3.56
CA VAL A 168 2.83 -21.93 -3.57
C VAL A 168 3.82 -23.06 -3.78
N ASP A 169 3.90 -23.99 -2.83
CA ASP A 169 4.72 -25.19 -2.98
C ASP A 169 4.08 -26.09 -4.05
N PRO A 170 4.80 -26.46 -5.14
CA PRO A 170 4.27 -27.39 -6.14
C PRO A 170 3.92 -28.78 -5.56
N GLY A 171 4.48 -29.16 -4.41
CA GLY A 171 4.14 -30.38 -3.67
C GLY A 171 2.90 -30.25 -2.78
N MET A 172 2.47 -29.02 -2.45
CA MET A 172 1.26 -28.73 -1.68
C MET A 172 0.41 -27.70 -2.45
N ALA A 173 -0.29 -28.22 -3.47
CA ALA A 173 -1.22 -27.42 -4.22
C ALA A 173 -2.35 -26.90 -3.31
N ARG A 174 -2.85 -25.72 -3.67
CA ARG A 174 -4.10 -25.15 -3.15
C ARG A 174 -5.22 -26.20 -3.11
N PRO A 175 -6.06 -26.26 -2.06
CA PRO A 175 -6.18 -25.29 -0.96
C PRO A 175 -5.17 -25.44 0.19
N PHE A 176 -4.24 -26.39 0.12
CA PHE A 176 -3.32 -26.71 1.22
C PHE A 176 -2.06 -25.83 1.24
N ALA A 177 -2.11 -24.64 0.62
CA ALA A 177 -0.99 -23.71 0.59
C ALA A 177 -0.75 -23.02 1.95
N GLY A 178 -1.63 -23.25 2.93
CA GLY A 178 -1.56 -22.69 4.27
C GLY A 178 -2.36 -21.39 4.42
N THR A 179 -2.38 -20.83 5.63
CA THR A 179 -3.00 -19.54 5.94
C THR A 179 -1.92 -18.52 6.21
N ALA A 180 -1.80 -17.50 5.34
CA ALA A 180 -0.89 -16.39 5.57
C ALA A 180 -1.55 -15.40 6.53
N THR A 181 -0.85 -15.01 7.59
CA THR A 181 -1.32 -14.07 8.61
C THR A 181 -0.27 -12.99 8.83
N ILE A 182 -0.72 -11.74 8.88
CA ILE A 182 0.10 -10.56 9.20
C ILE A 182 -0.60 -9.83 10.34
N GLN A 183 0.11 -9.58 11.42
CA GLN A 183 -0.42 -8.89 12.59
C GLN A 183 0.67 -8.05 13.27
N PHE A 184 0.28 -7.27 14.27
CA PHE A 184 1.26 -6.61 15.14
C PHE A 184 1.65 -7.54 16.30
N ALA A 185 2.94 -7.88 16.42
CA ALA A 185 3.52 -8.42 17.67
C ALA A 185 3.57 -7.35 18.77
N GLN A 186 3.75 -6.09 18.37
CA GLN A 186 3.70 -4.93 19.25
C GLN A 186 2.97 -3.78 18.54
N ASN A 187 2.08 -3.09 19.25
CA ASN A 187 1.38 -1.88 18.79
C ASN A 187 1.09 -0.97 19.99
N ASP A 188 2.03 -0.09 20.32
CA ASP A 188 1.90 0.77 21.49
C ASP A 188 0.67 1.69 21.36
N ASN A 189 -0.14 1.74 22.42
CA ASN A 189 -1.39 2.52 22.50
C ASN A 189 -2.41 2.29 21.37
N ASP A 190 -2.29 1.18 20.63
CA ASP A 190 -3.05 0.93 19.40
C ASP A 190 -2.91 2.08 18.37
N ASP A 191 -1.74 2.72 18.32
CA ASP A 191 -1.48 3.89 17.47
C ASP A 191 -1.36 3.54 15.99
N TYR A 192 -1.02 2.29 15.68
CA TYR A 192 -0.67 1.87 14.33
C TYR A 192 -1.74 1.03 13.68
N ARG A 193 -1.85 1.18 12.36
CA ARG A 193 -2.65 0.33 11.48
C ARG A 193 -1.82 -0.02 10.25
N PHE A 194 -2.28 -1.00 9.50
CA PHE A 194 -1.68 -1.27 8.20
C PHE A 194 -2.72 -1.49 7.11
N GLU A 195 -2.24 -1.40 5.87
CA GLU A 195 -2.94 -1.74 4.63
C GLU A 195 -2.15 -2.81 3.87
N ILE A 196 -2.85 -3.71 3.17
CA ILE A 196 -2.25 -4.78 2.37
C ILE A 196 -2.52 -4.55 0.88
N TYR A 197 -1.49 -4.69 0.06
CA TYR A 197 -1.52 -4.51 -1.39
C TYR A 197 -0.94 -5.74 -2.08
N ARG A 198 -1.46 -6.09 -3.27
CA ARG A 198 -0.82 -7.10 -4.14
C ARG A 198 0.35 -6.53 -4.92
N ASP A 199 0.17 -5.29 -5.38
CA ASP A 199 1.11 -4.59 -6.24
C ASP A 199 1.17 -3.11 -5.86
N CYS A 200 2.28 -2.46 -6.19
CA CYS A 200 2.42 -1.03 -5.99
C CYS A 200 1.49 -0.23 -6.90
N GLY A 201 0.72 0.67 -6.29
CA GLY A 201 -0.33 1.43 -6.97
C GLY A 201 -1.65 0.68 -7.13
N ALA A 202 -1.75 -0.57 -6.63
CA ALA A 202 -3.04 -1.23 -6.50
C ALA A 202 -3.88 -0.58 -5.37
N GLN A 203 -5.16 -0.91 -5.36
CA GLN A 203 -6.04 -0.56 -4.25
C GLN A 203 -5.73 -1.42 -3.03
N ALA A 204 -5.68 -0.80 -1.84
CA ALA A 204 -5.58 -1.50 -0.57
C ALA A 204 -6.71 -2.55 -0.48
N TYR A 205 -6.35 -3.76 -0.11
CA TYR A 205 -7.23 -4.93 0.00
C TYR A 205 -7.97 -5.34 -1.30
N GLY A 206 -7.61 -4.75 -2.43
CA GLY A 206 -8.19 -5.09 -3.72
C GLY A 206 -7.86 -6.52 -4.15
N GLN A 207 -8.52 -6.98 -5.22
CA GLN A 207 -8.25 -8.26 -5.87
C GLN A 207 -8.36 -9.46 -4.90
N GLY A 208 -9.39 -9.47 -4.05
CA GLY A 208 -9.66 -10.57 -3.12
C GLY A 208 -8.68 -10.66 -1.94
N LEU A 209 -7.98 -9.58 -1.59
CA LEU A 209 -7.22 -9.50 -0.33
C LEU A 209 -8.11 -9.17 0.87
N ALA A 210 -9.24 -8.49 0.65
CA ALA A 210 -10.34 -8.46 1.59
C ALA A 210 -11.55 -9.18 0.97
N SER A 211 -11.90 -10.33 1.54
CA SER A 211 -13.19 -10.96 1.27
C SER A 211 -14.34 -10.18 1.91
N ASP A 212 -14.08 -9.49 3.02
CA ASP A 212 -15.13 -8.97 3.91
C ASP A 212 -15.30 -7.45 3.84
N PHE A 213 -14.29 -6.75 3.31
CA PHE A 213 -14.26 -5.30 3.30
C PHE A 213 -13.93 -4.80 1.90
N GLY A 214 -14.86 -4.07 1.28
CA GLY A 214 -14.64 -3.47 -0.03
C GLY A 214 -13.51 -2.43 -0.01
N SER A 215 -13.44 -1.61 -1.06
CA SER A 215 -12.49 -0.49 -1.22
C SER A 215 -12.34 0.49 -0.05
N ASN A 216 -13.26 0.44 0.93
CA ASN A 216 -13.33 1.32 2.10
C ASN A 216 -13.09 0.54 3.41
N ALA A 217 -12.41 -0.60 3.33
CA ALA A 217 -12.02 -1.38 4.50
C ALA A 217 -11.28 -0.47 5.49
N PRO A 218 -11.64 -0.49 6.79
CA PRO A 218 -10.85 0.21 7.77
C PRO A 218 -9.43 -0.40 7.78
N PRO A 219 -8.40 0.42 8.02
CA PRO A 219 -7.05 -0.09 8.26
C PRO A 219 -7.06 -1.13 9.38
N LEU A 220 -6.28 -2.19 9.21
CA LEU A 220 -6.35 -3.39 10.05
C LEU A 220 -5.23 -3.42 11.11
N THR A 221 -5.44 -4.23 12.14
CA THR A 221 -4.39 -4.65 13.10
C THR A 221 -3.97 -6.10 12.88
N GLU A 222 -4.75 -6.84 12.11
CA GLU A 222 -4.55 -8.24 11.75
C GLU A 222 -5.18 -8.48 10.36
N TRP A 223 -4.47 -9.21 9.52
CA TRP A 223 -4.94 -9.66 8.22
C TRP A 223 -4.59 -11.14 8.08
N SER A 224 -5.52 -11.92 7.54
CA SER A 224 -5.25 -13.30 7.15
C SER A 224 -5.84 -13.60 5.78
N PHE A 225 -5.16 -14.47 5.03
CA PHE A 225 -5.66 -15.03 3.78
C PHE A 225 -5.79 -16.54 3.93
N ASN A 226 -7.04 -17.02 3.94
CA ASN A 226 -7.36 -18.44 4.02
C ASN A 226 -7.87 -18.93 2.67
N ASP A 227 -7.16 -19.90 2.11
CA ASP A 227 -7.54 -20.62 0.89
C ASP A 227 -8.50 -21.76 1.28
N LEU A 228 -9.73 -21.41 1.66
CA LEU A 228 -10.74 -22.38 2.09
C LEU A 228 -11.07 -23.37 0.96
N ASP A 229 -10.96 -24.68 1.22
CA ASP A 229 -11.44 -25.71 0.30
C ASP A 229 -12.96 -25.54 0.09
N PRO A 230 -13.44 -25.17 -1.12
CA PRO A 230 -14.87 -25.04 -1.39
C PRO A 230 -15.56 -26.41 -1.40
N GLY A 231 -14.80 -27.50 -1.29
CA GLY A 231 -15.27 -28.87 -1.40
C GLY A 231 -15.07 -29.45 -2.80
N PRO A 232 -15.31 -30.77 -2.95
CA PRO A 232 -14.91 -31.51 -4.15
C PRO A 232 -15.70 -31.17 -5.42
N GLU A 233 -16.86 -30.52 -5.31
CA GLU A 233 -17.70 -30.20 -6.48
C GLU A 233 -17.35 -28.84 -7.13
N GLU A 234 -16.71 -27.91 -6.40
CA GLU A 234 -16.46 -26.53 -6.86
C GLU A 234 -14.97 -26.19 -7.04
N GLN A 235 -14.09 -27.18 -6.85
CA GLN A 235 -12.65 -26.97 -6.74
C GLN A 235 -11.99 -26.39 -8.01
N LEU A 236 -12.51 -26.70 -9.21
CA LEU A 236 -11.95 -26.16 -10.46
C LEU A 236 -12.27 -24.67 -10.65
N ASP A 237 -13.51 -24.27 -10.38
CA ASP A 237 -13.94 -22.87 -10.54
C ASP A 237 -13.32 -21.99 -9.43
N TYR A 238 -13.16 -22.54 -8.23
CA TYR A 238 -12.55 -21.86 -7.10
C TYR A 238 -11.09 -21.44 -7.32
N LEU A 239 -10.27 -22.33 -7.88
CA LEU A 239 -8.87 -22.03 -8.16
C LEU A 239 -8.70 -20.86 -9.14
N GLU A 240 -9.68 -20.65 -10.02
CA GLU A 240 -9.71 -19.55 -10.98
C GLU A 240 -10.25 -18.25 -10.36
N MET A 241 -11.17 -18.34 -9.39
CA MET A 241 -11.87 -17.17 -8.82
C MET A 241 -11.10 -16.44 -7.72
N VAL A 242 -10.35 -17.15 -6.88
CA VAL A 242 -9.62 -16.54 -5.76
C VAL A 242 -8.13 -16.64 -6.04
N PRO A 243 -7.43 -15.58 -6.50
CA PRO A 243 -6.00 -15.66 -6.78
C PRO A 243 -5.19 -15.69 -5.47
N TRP A 244 -4.31 -16.69 -5.32
CA TRP A 244 -3.38 -16.75 -4.20
C TRP A 244 -2.42 -15.52 -4.20
N PRO A 245 -2.22 -14.84 -3.06
CA PRO A 245 -1.33 -13.68 -2.99
C PRO A 245 0.13 -14.12 -2.88
N THR A 246 0.76 -14.39 -4.04
CA THR A 246 2.18 -14.81 -4.09
C THR A 246 3.13 -13.74 -3.55
N THR A 247 2.75 -12.47 -3.65
CA THR A 247 3.46 -11.34 -3.07
C THR A 247 2.44 -10.39 -2.47
N VAL A 248 2.75 -9.89 -1.28
CA VAL A 248 2.01 -8.78 -0.68
C VAL A 248 2.98 -7.69 -0.26
N THR A 249 2.52 -6.46 -0.36
CA THR A 249 3.16 -5.29 0.22
C THR A 249 2.29 -4.78 1.35
N VAL A 250 2.90 -4.52 2.51
CA VAL A 250 2.24 -3.97 3.70
C VAL A 250 2.68 -2.53 3.88
N ARG A 251 1.73 -1.63 4.06
CA ARG A 251 1.96 -0.23 4.43
C ARG A 251 1.57 -0.07 5.88
N VAL A 252 2.53 0.16 6.76
CA VAL A 252 2.25 0.51 8.16
C VAL A 252 2.26 2.02 8.30
N PHE A 253 1.29 2.54 9.02
CA PHE A 253 1.19 3.95 9.30
C PHE A 253 0.59 4.21 10.68
N ARG A 254 0.87 5.39 11.21
CA ARG A 254 0.24 5.84 12.45
C ARG A 254 -1.17 6.36 12.15
N PHE A 255 -2.15 5.84 12.86
CA PHE A 255 -3.55 6.21 12.72
C PHE A 255 -4.01 7.25 13.74
N GLN A 256 -3.36 7.33 14.90
CA GLN A 256 -3.74 8.26 15.98
C GLN A 256 -2.54 8.67 16.84
N ASN A 257 -2.75 9.64 17.74
CA ASN A 257 -1.76 10.13 18.71
C ASN A 257 -0.46 10.63 18.08
N ASP A 258 -0.60 11.71 17.29
CA ASP A 258 0.52 12.50 16.75
C ASP A 258 1.58 12.82 17.80
N GLU A 259 2.83 12.96 17.32
CA GLU A 259 3.97 13.44 18.10
C GLU A 259 4.42 12.53 19.27
N SER A 260 3.90 11.30 19.35
CA SER A 260 4.37 10.31 20.31
C SER A 260 5.49 9.43 19.72
N CYS A 261 6.33 8.82 20.55
CA CYS A 261 7.32 7.83 20.13
C CYS A 261 6.84 6.39 20.42
N GLY A 262 5.53 6.14 20.29
CA GLY A 262 5.01 4.78 20.32
C GLY A 262 5.71 3.93 19.28
N SER A 263 5.85 2.64 19.54
CA SER A 263 6.51 1.71 18.64
C SER A 263 5.58 0.59 18.20
N TYR A 264 5.91 -0.02 17.07
CA TYR A 264 5.24 -1.21 16.58
C TYR A 264 6.24 -2.25 16.10
N GLN A 265 5.79 -3.50 16.02
CA GLN A 265 6.53 -4.59 15.41
C GLN A 265 5.52 -5.48 14.70
N LEU A 266 5.74 -5.76 13.42
CA LEU A 266 4.91 -6.72 12.69
C LEU A 266 5.38 -8.15 12.97
N GLU A 267 4.46 -9.09 12.87
CA GLU A 267 4.69 -10.53 12.84
C GLU A 267 3.98 -11.11 11.63
N VAL A 268 4.68 -11.98 10.91
CA VAL A 268 4.15 -12.69 9.75
C VAL A 268 4.24 -14.19 10.01
N VAL A 269 3.12 -14.89 9.87
CA VAL A 269 3.02 -16.34 10.07
C VAL A 269 2.38 -16.97 8.85
N ARG A 270 2.81 -18.18 8.51
CA ARG A 270 2.10 -19.03 7.56
C ARG A 270 1.93 -20.42 8.14
N ASP A 271 0.69 -20.76 8.49
CA ASP A 271 0.31 -22.05 9.08
C ASP A 271 -0.24 -23.06 8.06
#